data_AF-A0A1U7GAV8-F1
#
_entry.id   AF-A0A1U7GAV8-F1
#
_cell.length_a   1.000
_cell.length_b   1.000
_cell.length_c   1.000
_cell.angle_alpha   90.00
_cell.angle_beta   90.00
_cell.angle_gamma   90.00
#
_symmetry.space_group_name_H-M   'P 1'
#
loop_
_entity.id
_entity.type
_entity.pdbx_description
1 polymer ?
#
loop_
_entity_poly.entity_id
_entity_poly.type
_entity_poly.pdbx_seq_one_letter_code
_entity_poly.pdbx_strand_id
1 'polypeptide(L)'
;MSLHDELLAQAERLVQSNSGAIDQVDLRGVVSSACHALFHLLAREFASLYVRDFAVAAKLVRTLNHGEMMMTSKNFFTSSPTLPQKICAPGGTGSVPPEELSTVARSFVDLQRSRHDADYDLARDFEEREALNIVQSAREAFEAWGKIRDADWARIDLACFQHWNAWNDTRV
;
A
#
# COMPACT_ATOMS: atom_id res chain seq x y z
N MET A 1 18.17 -5.08 7.79
CA MET A 1 16.79 -5.26 7.25
C MET A 1 16.37 -3.93 6.65
N SER A 2 15.31 -3.87 5.86
CA SER A 2 14.82 -2.58 5.37
C SER A 2 13.81 -1.97 6.35
N LEU A 3 13.57 -0.66 6.26
CA LEU A 3 12.63 0.04 7.15
C LEU A 3 11.23 -0.59 7.12
N HIS A 4 10.74 -1.01 5.95
CA HIS A 4 9.41 -1.63 5.85
C HIS A 4 9.35 -3.01 6.53
N ASP A 5 10.42 -3.79 6.47
CA ASP A 5 10.50 -5.07 7.19
C ASP A 5 10.50 -4.83 8.71
N GLU A 6 11.23 -3.81 9.15
CA GLU A 6 11.36 -3.47 10.57
C GLU A 6 10.04 -2.96 11.16
N LEU A 7 9.32 -2.10 10.42
CA LEU A 7 7.99 -1.61 10.81
C LEU A 7 6.97 -2.72 10.90
N LEU A 8 6.95 -3.63 9.91
CA LEU A 8 6.03 -4.75 9.91
C LEU A 8 6.33 -5.73 11.05
N ALA A 9 7.61 -6.03 11.28
CA ALA A 9 8.02 -6.87 12.40
C ALA A 9 7.75 -6.20 13.77
N GLN A 10 7.82 -4.87 13.85
CA GLN A 10 7.44 -4.13 15.05
C GLN A 10 5.93 -4.28 15.34
N ALA A 11 5.09 -4.09 14.32
CA ALA A 11 3.64 -4.23 14.47
C ALA A 11 3.25 -5.65 14.95
N GLU A 12 3.90 -6.69 14.42
CA GLU A 12 3.71 -8.07 14.88
C GLU A 12 4.10 -8.28 16.34
N ARG A 13 5.28 -7.81 16.75
CA ARG A 13 5.75 -7.99 18.13
C ARG A 13 4.84 -7.29 19.13
N LEU A 14 4.37 -6.09 18.78
CA LEU A 14 3.48 -5.32 19.65
C LEU A 14 2.14 -6.01 19.83
N VAL A 15 1.51 -6.48 18.74
CA VAL A 15 0.20 -7.15 18.84
C VAL A 15 0.26 -8.56 19.46
N GLN A 16 1.43 -9.20 19.45
CA GLN A 16 1.67 -10.52 20.07
C GLN A 16 2.24 -10.43 21.50
N SER A 17 2.37 -9.23 22.06
CA SER A 17 2.93 -9.03 23.39
C SER A 17 2.07 -9.71 24.47
N ASN A 18 2.62 -10.68 25.19
CA ASN A 18 1.91 -11.44 26.23
C ASN A 18 1.78 -10.68 27.57
N SER A 19 1.67 -9.35 27.53
CA SER A 19 1.75 -8.47 28.70
C SER A 19 0.41 -8.23 29.41
N GLY A 20 -0.65 -8.91 29.00
CA GLY A 20 -2.03 -8.58 29.38
C GLY A 20 -2.75 -7.86 28.24
N ALA A 21 -3.85 -7.17 28.56
CA ALA A 21 -4.60 -6.40 27.57
C ALA A 21 -3.74 -5.24 27.01
N ILE A 22 -3.76 -5.08 25.69
CA ILE A 22 -3.05 -4.03 24.97
C ILE A 22 -3.86 -2.73 25.07
N ASP A 23 -3.22 -1.61 25.43
CA ASP A 23 -3.90 -0.32 25.52
C ASP A 23 -4.15 0.31 24.13
N GLN A 24 -5.01 1.34 24.09
CA GLN A 24 -5.37 2.00 22.84
C GLN A 24 -4.20 2.72 22.16
N VAL A 25 -3.18 3.17 22.91
CA VAL A 25 -2.01 3.84 22.33
C VAL A 25 -1.19 2.82 21.55
N ASP A 26 -0.96 1.65 22.14
CA ASP A 26 -0.23 0.56 21.50
C ASP A 26 -1.03 -0.02 20.32
N LEU A 27 -2.34 -0.20 20.44
CA LEU A 27 -3.19 -0.68 19.34
C LEU A 27 -3.18 0.28 18.14
N ARG A 28 -3.30 1.59 18.38
CA ARG A 28 -3.16 2.59 17.31
C ARG A 28 -1.75 2.58 16.71
N GLY A 29 -0.72 2.44 17.54
CA GLY A 29 0.67 2.30 17.11
C GLY A 29 0.92 1.08 16.22
N VAL A 30 0.29 -0.06 16.52
CA VAL A 30 0.30 -1.27 15.70
C VAL A 30 -0.29 -1.00 14.32
N VAL A 31 -1.51 -0.41 14.28
CA VAL A 31 -2.22 -0.12 13.03
C VAL A 31 -1.41 0.84 12.16
N SER A 32 -0.90 1.93 12.74
CA SER A 32 -0.10 2.91 12.00
C SER A 32 1.22 2.33 11.51
N SER A 33 1.87 1.47 12.31
CA SER A 33 3.12 0.78 11.91
C SER A 33 2.90 -0.19 10.74
N ALA A 34 1.81 -0.97 10.76
CA ALA A 34 1.46 -1.89 9.68
C ALA A 34 1.19 -1.15 8.36
N CYS A 35 0.46 -0.03 8.41
CA CYS A 35 0.22 0.80 7.23
C CYS A 35 1.50 1.45 6.70
N HIS A 36 2.33 2.02 7.58
CA HIS A 36 3.61 2.61 7.18
C HIS A 36 4.54 1.58 6.55
N ALA A 37 4.54 0.34 7.04
CA ALA A 37 5.32 -0.74 6.46
C ALA A 37 4.97 -0.96 4.98
N LEU A 38 3.69 -1.16 4.65
CA LEU A 38 3.26 -1.37 3.26
C LEU A 38 3.50 -0.14 2.38
N PHE A 39 3.26 1.06 2.91
CA PHE A 39 3.60 2.30 2.21
C PHE A 39 5.10 2.38 1.86
N HIS A 40 5.99 2.11 2.83
CA HIS A 40 7.43 2.18 2.60
C HIS A 40 7.96 1.04 1.73
N LEU A 41 7.29 -0.10 1.67
CA LEU A 41 7.56 -1.15 0.68
C LEU A 41 7.26 -0.62 -0.73
N LEU A 42 6.02 -0.22 -0.98
CA LEU A 42 5.58 0.22 -2.31
C LEU A 42 6.29 1.49 -2.79
N ALA A 43 6.55 2.44 -1.89
CA ALA A 43 7.29 3.66 -2.21
C ALA A 43 8.74 3.37 -2.62
N ARG A 44 9.42 2.42 -1.94
CA ARG A 44 10.78 2.00 -2.31
C ARG A 44 10.78 1.34 -3.69
N GLU A 45 9.82 0.46 -3.95
CA GLU A 45 9.72 -0.25 -5.22
C GLU A 45 9.38 0.72 -6.36
N PHE A 46 8.49 1.69 -6.14
CA PHE A 46 8.24 2.79 -7.06
C PHE A 46 9.54 3.55 -7.41
N ALA A 47 10.30 3.98 -6.40
CA ALA A 47 11.52 4.72 -6.65
C ALA A 47 12.57 3.89 -7.42
N SER A 48 12.58 2.58 -7.20
CA SER A 48 13.48 1.64 -7.90
C SER A 48 13.22 1.52 -9.40
N LEU A 49 12.04 1.93 -9.87
CA LEU A 49 11.74 2.01 -11.31
C LEU A 49 12.63 3.04 -12.03
N TYR A 50 13.13 4.06 -11.30
CA TYR A 50 13.81 5.21 -11.89
C TYR A 50 15.23 5.39 -11.38
N VAL A 51 15.47 5.10 -10.10
CA VAL A 51 16.67 5.52 -9.39
C VAL A 51 17.26 4.36 -8.59
N ARG A 52 18.58 4.15 -8.72
CA ARG A 52 19.34 3.18 -7.92
C ARG A 52 20.02 3.79 -6.68
N ASP A 53 20.34 5.08 -6.75
CA ASP A 53 20.96 5.79 -5.63
C ASP A 53 19.95 6.04 -4.50
N PHE A 54 20.31 5.65 -3.28
CA PHE A 54 19.40 5.73 -2.13
C PHE A 54 19.02 7.17 -1.77
N ALA A 55 19.97 8.11 -1.81
CA ALA A 55 19.72 9.49 -1.42
C ALA A 55 18.80 10.20 -2.43
N VAL A 56 18.96 9.91 -3.72
CA VAL A 56 18.06 10.41 -4.76
C VAL A 56 16.70 9.70 -4.70
N ALA A 57 16.66 8.39 -4.44
CA ALA A 57 15.40 7.65 -4.26
C ALA A 57 14.56 8.23 -3.11
N ALA A 58 15.19 8.59 -1.98
CA ALA A 58 14.50 9.24 -0.87
C ALA A 58 13.86 10.58 -1.25
N LYS A 59 14.44 11.33 -2.20
CA LYS A 59 13.82 12.57 -2.72
C LYS A 59 12.62 12.26 -3.59
N LEU A 60 12.71 11.21 -4.42
CA LEU A 60 11.61 10.77 -5.29
C LEU A 60 10.42 10.24 -4.46
N VAL A 61 10.67 9.44 -3.43
CA VAL A 61 9.60 8.95 -2.52
C VAL A 61 8.79 10.10 -1.91
N ARG A 62 9.42 11.26 -1.64
CA ARG A 62 8.73 12.42 -1.06
C ARG A 62 7.74 13.10 -2.01
N THR A 63 7.76 12.77 -3.31
CA THR A 63 6.77 13.29 -4.26
C THR A 63 5.48 12.48 -4.25
N LEU A 64 5.50 11.29 -3.64
CA LEU A 64 4.33 10.44 -3.52
C LEU A 64 3.29 11.08 -2.60
N ASN A 65 2.04 11.04 -3.05
CA ASN A 65 0.89 11.49 -2.27
C ASN A 65 0.06 10.28 -1.83
N HIS A 66 -0.13 10.12 -0.51
CA HIS A 66 -0.91 9.00 0.04
C HIS A 66 -2.33 8.89 -0.53
N GLY A 67 -3.01 10.02 -0.72
CA GLY A 67 -4.36 10.07 -1.25
C GLY A 67 -4.43 9.66 -2.72
N GLU A 68 -3.47 10.11 -3.53
CA GLU A 68 -3.37 9.69 -4.94
C GLU A 68 -3.02 8.21 -5.07
N MET A 69 -2.06 7.71 -4.29
CA MET A 69 -1.73 6.28 -4.25
C MET A 69 -2.95 5.43 -3.87
N MET A 70 -3.70 5.86 -2.85
CA MET A 70 -4.92 5.15 -2.43
C MET A 70 -5.99 5.19 -3.51
N MET A 71 -6.21 6.33 -4.16
CA MET A 71 -7.19 6.48 -5.24
C MET A 71 -6.85 5.59 -6.43
N THR A 72 -5.58 5.55 -6.83
CA THR A 72 -5.11 4.77 -7.98
C THR A 72 -5.21 3.27 -7.70
N SER A 73 -4.78 2.83 -6.51
CA SER A 73 -4.89 1.43 -6.05
C SER A 73 -6.31 0.88 -6.14
N LYS A 74 -7.34 1.70 -5.90
CA LYS A 74 -8.76 1.27 -6.02
C LYS A 74 -9.10 0.68 -7.40
N ASN A 75 -8.39 1.08 -8.46
CA ASN A 75 -8.68 0.61 -9.81
C ASN A 75 -8.15 -0.80 -10.09
N PHE A 76 -7.40 -1.41 -9.17
CA PHE A 76 -6.76 -2.71 -9.38
C PHE A 76 -7.44 -3.88 -8.66
N PHE A 77 -8.47 -3.66 -7.84
CA PHE A 77 -9.19 -4.72 -7.12
C PHE A 77 -10.72 -4.66 -7.25
N THR A 78 -11.23 -3.85 -8.17
CA THR A 78 -12.67 -3.80 -8.49
C THR A 78 -13.08 -4.97 -9.38
N SER A 79 -14.38 -5.20 -9.55
CA SER A 79 -14.90 -6.19 -10.49
C SER A 79 -14.58 -5.89 -11.97
N SER A 80 -14.05 -4.70 -12.26
CA SER A 80 -13.63 -4.29 -13.60
C SER A 80 -12.41 -3.38 -13.47
N PRO A 81 -11.21 -3.95 -13.25
CA PRO A 81 -10.00 -3.17 -13.11
C PRO A 81 -9.71 -2.35 -14.36
N THR A 82 -9.25 -1.11 -14.18
CA THR A 82 -9.02 -0.18 -15.28
C THR A 82 -7.62 0.37 -15.24
N LEU A 83 -6.99 0.41 -16.41
CA LEU A 83 -5.82 1.24 -16.63
C LEU A 83 -6.24 2.65 -17.07
N PRO A 84 -5.37 3.65 -16.87
CA PRO A 84 -5.58 4.98 -17.41
C PRO A 84 -5.84 4.99 -18.92
N GLN A 85 -6.68 5.92 -19.36
CA GLN A 85 -7.21 5.95 -20.72
C GLN A 85 -6.13 5.97 -21.81
N LYS A 86 -5.06 6.75 -21.63
CA LYS A 86 -3.98 6.88 -22.64
C LYS A 86 -3.12 5.63 -22.78
N ILE A 87 -3.09 4.75 -21.78
CA ILE A 87 -2.34 3.49 -21.83
C ILE A 87 -3.26 2.28 -22.04
N CYS A 88 -4.58 2.48 -21.97
CA CYS A 88 -5.56 1.47 -22.31
C CYS A 88 -5.66 1.38 -23.84
N ALA A 89 -5.43 0.19 -24.40
CA ALA A 89 -5.60 -0.01 -25.84
C ALA A 89 -7.08 0.13 -26.24
N PRO A 90 -7.39 0.54 -27.49
CA PRO A 90 -8.74 0.45 -28.02
C PRO A 90 -9.24 -1.01 -27.91
N GLY A 91 -10.29 -1.25 -27.12
CA GLY A 91 -10.77 -2.60 -26.78
C GLY A 91 -10.39 -3.10 -25.38
N GLY A 92 -9.70 -2.29 -24.56
CA GLY A 92 -9.26 -2.64 -23.21
C GLY A 92 -7.84 -3.20 -23.17
N THR A 93 -7.36 -3.57 -21.98
CA THR A 93 -6.04 -4.23 -21.81
C THR A 93 -6.03 -5.68 -22.31
N GLY A 94 -7.21 -6.29 -22.52
CA GLY A 94 -7.38 -7.70 -22.83
C GLY A 94 -6.92 -8.67 -21.72
N SER A 95 -6.33 -8.15 -20.64
CA SER A 95 -5.75 -8.92 -19.53
C SER A 95 -6.22 -8.36 -18.20
N VAL A 96 -6.48 -9.26 -17.25
CA VAL A 96 -6.90 -8.94 -15.88
C VAL A 96 -5.64 -8.84 -15.02
N PRO A 97 -5.57 -7.90 -14.06
CA PRO A 97 -4.53 -7.90 -13.04
C PRO A 97 -4.43 -9.25 -12.34
N PRO A 98 -3.22 -9.73 -12.00
CA PRO A 98 -3.04 -10.89 -11.13
C PRO A 98 -3.76 -10.70 -9.79
N GLU A 99 -4.25 -11.79 -9.21
CA GLU A 99 -4.96 -11.77 -7.92
C GLU A 99 -4.09 -11.15 -6.82
N GLU A 100 -2.80 -11.44 -6.79
CA GLU A 100 -1.86 -10.88 -5.83
C GLU A 100 -1.77 -9.35 -5.92
N LEU A 101 -1.88 -8.77 -7.12
CA LEU A 101 -1.92 -7.31 -7.26
C LEU A 101 -3.23 -6.74 -6.68
N SER A 102 -4.35 -7.45 -6.88
CA SER A 102 -5.63 -7.08 -6.24
C SER A 102 -5.52 -7.11 -4.71
N THR A 103 -4.84 -8.13 -4.16
CA THR A 103 -4.57 -8.26 -2.72
C THR A 103 -3.74 -7.09 -2.20
N VAL A 104 -2.62 -6.78 -2.86
CA VAL A 104 -1.75 -5.65 -2.48
C VAL A 104 -2.53 -4.33 -2.50
N ALA A 105 -3.23 -4.05 -3.61
CA ALA A 105 -3.94 -2.80 -3.80
C ALA A 105 -5.10 -2.63 -2.80
N ARG A 106 -5.84 -3.70 -2.52
CA ARG A 106 -6.91 -3.70 -1.51
C ARG A 106 -6.35 -3.46 -0.11
N SER A 107 -5.34 -4.24 0.29
CA SER A 107 -4.70 -4.10 1.59
C SER A 107 -4.14 -2.69 1.77
N PHE A 108 -3.51 -2.09 0.74
CA PHE A 108 -3.02 -0.71 0.83
C PHE A 108 -4.13 0.31 1.08
N VAL A 109 -5.27 0.19 0.39
CA VAL A 109 -6.43 1.08 0.58
C VAL A 109 -7.01 0.93 1.98
N ASP A 110 -7.20 -0.30 2.45
CA ASP A 110 -7.81 -0.55 3.75
C ASP A 110 -6.87 -0.16 4.91
N LEU A 111 -5.57 -0.47 4.79
CA LEU A 111 -4.55 -0.03 5.76
C LEU A 111 -4.45 1.50 5.86
N GLN A 112 -4.50 2.23 4.74
CA GLN A 112 -4.48 3.70 4.77
C GLN A 112 -5.71 4.29 5.48
N ARG A 113 -6.88 3.66 5.32
CA ARG A 113 -8.09 4.06 6.05
C ARG A 113 -7.94 3.78 7.55
N SER A 114 -7.56 2.56 7.92
CA SER A 114 -7.33 2.19 9.32
C SER A 114 -6.29 3.10 9.99
N ARG A 115 -5.22 3.47 9.28
CA ARG A 115 -4.22 4.43 9.76
C ARG A 115 -4.80 5.83 9.96
N HIS A 116 -5.63 6.30 9.04
CA HIS A 116 -6.30 7.59 9.21
C HIS A 116 -7.16 7.59 10.48
N ASP A 117 -7.92 6.53 10.72
CA ASP A 117 -8.74 6.40 11.92
C ASP A 117 -7.87 6.28 13.19
N ALA A 118 -6.79 5.51 13.14
CA ALA A 118 -5.84 5.35 14.26
C ALA A 118 -5.11 6.65 14.64
N ASP A 119 -4.78 7.49 13.66
CA ASP A 119 -4.02 8.71 13.89
C ASP A 119 -4.93 9.92 14.22
N TYR A 120 -6.14 9.98 13.66
CA TYR A 120 -6.96 11.20 13.67
C TYR A 120 -8.37 11.05 14.27
N ASP A 121 -8.95 9.85 14.29
CA ASP A 121 -10.24 9.64 14.94
C ASP A 121 -10.03 9.35 16.42
N LEU A 122 -10.14 10.38 17.25
CA LEU A 122 -9.97 10.30 18.70
C LEU A 122 -11.14 9.61 19.42
N ALA A 123 -12.27 9.38 18.74
CA ALA A 123 -13.46 8.76 19.32
C ALA A 123 -13.54 7.25 19.06
N ARG A 124 -12.71 6.73 18.14
CA ARG A 124 -12.65 5.30 17.82
C ARG A 124 -11.77 4.52 18.78
N ASP A 125 -12.25 3.41 19.30
CA ASP A 125 -11.39 2.41 19.92
C ASP A 125 -11.11 1.27 18.94
N PHE A 126 -9.91 0.69 19.02
CA PHE A 126 -9.53 -0.50 18.29
C PHE A 126 -9.62 -1.72 19.20
N GLU A 127 -10.04 -2.85 18.64
CA GLU A 127 -9.96 -4.15 19.33
C GLU A 127 -8.62 -4.83 19.03
N GLU A 128 -8.08 -5.62 19.96
CA GLU A 128 -6.86 -6.42 19.73
C GLU A 128 -6.99 -7.32 18.50
N ARG A 129 -8.16 -7.97 18.34
CA ARG A 129 -8.44 -8.82 17.18
C ARG A 129 -8.47 -8.02 15.88
N GLU A 130 -9.00 -6.80 15.92
CA GLU A 130 -9.00 -5.91 14.76
C GLU A 130 -7.57 -5.52 14.37
N ALA A 131 -6.75 -5.09 15.35
CA ALA A 131 -5.35 -4.76 15.12
C ALA A 131 -4.56 -5.97 14.58
N LEU A 132 -4.80 -7.17 15.09
CA LEU A 132 -4.19 -8.41 14.58
C LEU A 132 -4.56 -8.66 13.12
N ASN A 133 -5.84 -8.52 12.75
CA ASN A 133 -6.29 -8.69 11.37
C ASN A 133 -5.66 -7.65 10.42
N ILE A 134 -5.44 -6.43 10.90
CA ILE A 134 -4.77 -5.35 10.15
C ILE A 134 -3.29 -5.73 9.90
N VAL A 135 -2.58 -6.21 10.92
CA VAL A 135 -1.19 -6.69 10.78
C VAL A 135 -1.11 -7.86 9.81
N GLN A 136 -2.06 -8.81 9.90
CA GLN A 136 -2.11 -9.96 9.01
C GLN A 136 -2.38 -9.54 7.55
N SER A 137 -3.28 -8.57 7.32
CA SER A 137 -3.51 -8.00 5.98
C SER A 137 -2.23 -7.36 5.39
N ALA A 138 -1.40 -6.72 6.23
CA ALA A 138 -0.12 -6.17 5.80
C ALA A 138 0.90 -7.28 5.47
N ARG A 139 0.97 -8.34 6.27
CA ARG A 139 1.79 -9.54 5.99
C ARG A 139 1.42 -10.16 4.65
N GLU A 140 0.14 -10.40 4.42
CA GLU A 140 -0.39 -10.98 3.17
C GLU A 140 -0.07 -10.10 1.96
N ALA A 141 -0.15 -8.78 2.10
CA ALA A 141 0.25 -7.85 1.06
C ALA A 141 1.76 -7.94 0.75
N PHE A 142 2.63 -8.10 1.75
CA PHE A 142 4.07 -8.29 1.54
C PHE A 142 4.36 -9.59 0.78
N GLU A 143 3.68 -10.68 1.16
CA GLU A 143 3.82 -11.98 0.49
C GLU A 143 3.29 -11.95 -0.95
N ALA A 144 2.12 -11.35 -1.15
CA ALA A 144 1.55 -11.13 -2.48
C ALA A 144 2.48 -10.29 -3.35
N TRP A 145 2.99 -9.17 -2.82
CA TRP A 145 3.96 -8.32 -3.52
C TRP A 145 5.22 -9.11 -3.91
N GLY A 146 5.76 -9.93 -3.00
CA GLY A 146 6.91 -10.77 -3.27
C GLY A 146 6.74 -11.70 -4.48
N LYS A 147 5.50 -12.15 -4.76
CA LYS A 147 5.17 -13.01 -5.90
C LYS A 147 5.04 -12.23 -7.22
N ILE A 148 4.62 -10.97 -7.18
CA ILE A 148 4.28 -10.19 -8.39
C ILE A 148 5.18 -9.02 -8.72
N ARG A 149 6.12 -8.65 -7.84
CA ARG A 149 6.96 -7.45 -7.99
C ARG A 149 7.71 -7.31 -9.33
N ASP A 150 8.00 -8.44 -9.99
CA ASP A 150 8.70 -8.46 -11.28
C ASP A 150 7.76 -8.47 -12.49
N ALA A 151 6.44 -8.56 -12.29
CA ALA A 151 5.44 -8.54 -13.35
C ALA A 151 5.17 -7.12 -13.86
N ASP A 152 4.78 -7.00 -15.14
CA ASP A 152 4.48 -5.70 -15.75
C ASP A 152 3.29 -5.00 -15.08
N TRP A 153 2.29 -5.77 -14.62
CA TRP A 153 1.17 -5.24 -13.86
C TRP A 153 1.61 -4.52 -12.57
N ALA A 154 2.60 -5.05 -11.86
CA ALA A 154 3.16 -4.42 -10.67
C ALA A 154 3.86 -3.10 -11.02
N ARG A 155 4.63 -3.09 -12.12
CA ARG A 155 5.32 -1.88 -12.60
C ARG A 155 4.33 -0.79 -13.03
N ILE A 156 3.24 -1.17 -13.69
CA ILE A 156 2.17 -0.25 -14.10
C ILE A 156 1.46 0.33 -12.87
N ASP A 157 1.12 -0.49 -11.88
CA ASP A 157 0.51 -0.04 -10.62
C ASP A 157 1.39 1.00 -9.92
N LEU A 158 2.68 0.69 -9.73
CA LEU A 158 3.64 1.63 -9.14
C LEU A 158 3.73 2.93 -9.94
N ALA A 159 3.80 2.87 -11.27
CA ALA A 159 3.86 4.06 -12.10
C ALA A 159 2.59 4.92 -11.99
N CYS A 160 1.42 4.30 -11.78
CA CYS A 160 0.17 5.02 -11.58
C CYS A 160 0.19 5.93 -10.36
N PHE A 161 1.03 5.68 -9.34
CA PHE A 161 1.14 6.54 -8.16
C PHE A 161 1.56 8.00 -8.43
N GLN A 162 2.16 8.28 -9.59
CA GLN A 162 2.47 9.66 -10.03
C GLN A 162 1.83 10.02 -11.36
N HIS A 163 1.61 9.04 -12.23
CA HIS A 163 1.24 9.32 -13.62
C HIS A 163 -0.24 9.17 -13.92
N TRP A 164 -1.07 8.73 -12.96
CA TRP A 164 -2.50 8.48 -13.20
C TRP A 164 -3.21 9.68 -13.82
N ASN A 165 -3.03 10.88 -13.26
CA ASN A 165 -3.68 12.09 -13.75
C ASN A 165 -3.22 12.44 -15.17
N ALA A 166 -1.91 12.36 -15.44
CA ALA A 166 -1.35 12.64 -16.77
C ALA A 166 -1.84 11.64 -17.84
N TRP A 167 -1.99 10.37 -17.46
CA TRP A 167 -2.45 9.29 -18.34
C TRP A 167 -3.98 9.23 -18.48
N ASN A 168 -4.73 9.96 -17.65
CA ASN A 168 -6.18 10.11 -17.75
C ASN A 168 -6.63 11.48 -18.28
N ASP A 169 -5.74 12.47 -18.40
CA ASP A 169 -6.14 13.77 -18.94
C ASP A 169 -6.51 13.65 -20.43
N THR A 170 -7.76 13.95 -20.75
CA THR A 170 -8.31 13.93 -22.12
C THR A 170 -8.08 15.23 -22.89
N ARG A 171 -7.50 16.25 -22.26
CA ARG A 171 -7.14 17.50 -22.93
C ARG A 171 -5.92 17.25 -23.83
N VAL A 172 -6.14 17.44 -25.13
CA VAL A 172 -5.14 17.48 -26.20
C VAL A 172 -4.86 18.95 -26.52
#